data_AF-E1RK75-F1
#
_entry.id   AF-E1RK75-F1
#
_cell.length_a   1.000
_cell.length_b   1.000
_cell.length_c   1.000
_cell.angle_alpha   90.00
_cell.angle_beta   90.00
_cell.angle_gamma   90.00
#
_symmetry.space_group_name_H-M   'P 1'
#
loop_
_entity.id
_entity.type
_entity.pdbx_description
1 polymer ?
#
loop_
_entity_poly.entity_id
_entity_poly.type
_entity_poly.pdbx_seq_one_letter_code
_entity_poly.pdbx_strand_id
1 'polypeptide(L)'
;MKTEISACSGHLCKYEKNLETGGIWEDAGFTPPQYYMQLIEFLHFTLLNEGRIPEYYLKEIIGIINSPCNNGLFVINDKKRMYSFAKSLGIDVLKTEDNHIAAGITWSIISDYVLPAGILSGTEKKISPDK
;
A
#
# COMPACT_ATOMS: atom_id res chain seq x y z
N MET A 1 5.75 39.50 6.50
CA MET A 1 5.53 38.05 6.66
C MET A 1 4.91 37.56 5.36
N LYS A 2 5.70 36.95 4.47
CA LYS A 2 5.22 36.49 3.15
C LYS A 2 4.69 35.07 3.34
N THR A 3 3.39 34.90 3.13
CA THR A 3 2.75 33.58 3.11
C THR A 3 3.11 32.94 1.78
N GLU A 4 4.08 32.03 1.79
CA GLU A 4 4.35 31.17 0.64
C GLU A 4 3.23 30.13 0.57
N ILE A 5 2.27 30.40 -0.31
CA ILE A 5 1.31 29.41 -0.79
C ILE A 5 2.15 28.43 -1.61
N SER A 6 2.54 27.33 -1.00
CA SER A 6 3.19 26.22 -1.70
C SER A 6 2.21 25.69 -2.72
N ALA A 7 2.42 26.09 -3.97
CA ALA A 7 1.68 25.59 -5.11
C ALA A 7 2.03 24.10 -5.25
N CYS A 8 1.18 23.23 -4.67
CA CYS A 8 1.16 21.82 -5.02
C CYS A 8 0.98 21.74 -6.54
N SER A 9 2.07 21.42 -7.24
CA SER A 9 2.08 21.31 -8.69
C SER A 9 1.04 20.25 -9.08
N GLY A 10 -0.04 20.69 -9.73
CA GLY A 10 -1.18 19.85 -10.14
C GLY A 10 -0.84 18.70 -11.10
N HIS A 11 0.44 18.50 -11.41
CA HIS A 11 0.95 17.34 -12.11
C HIS A 11 0.94 16.06 -11.26
N LEU A 12 1.21 16.16 -9.94
CA LEU A 12 1.35 14.97 -9.07
C LEU A 12 0.01 14.31 -8.72
N CYS A 13 -1.06 15.10 -8.58
CA CYS A 13 -2.42 14.61 -8.30
C CYS A 13 -3.07 13.95 -9.54
N LYS A 14 -2.55 14.19 -10.75
CA LYS A 14 -3.03 13.54 -11.98
C LYS A 14 -2.67 12.05 -12.09
N TYR A 15 -1.68 11.58 -11.31
CA TYR A 15 -1.22 10.19 -11.39
C TYR A 15 -2.05 9.21 -10.55
N GLU A 16 -2.87 9.67 -9.61
CA GLU A 16 -3.72 8.78 -8.80
C GLU A 16 -4.76 8.03 -9.65
N LYS A 17 -5.17 8.59 -10.79
CA LYS A 17 -6.27 8.03 -11.60
C LYS A 17 -5.88 6.90 -12.55
N ASN A 18 -4.59 6.60 -12.74
CA ASN A 18 -4.14 5.64 -13.76
C ASN A 18 -3.13 4.61 -13.23
N LEU A 19 -2.99 4.43 -11.91
CA LEU A 19 -2.15 3.36 -11.38
C LEU A 19 -2.83 2.01 -11.65
N GLU A 20 -2.06 1.04 -12.13
CA GLU A 20 -2.57 -0.32 -12.36
C GLU A 20 -3.07 -0.94 -11.05
N THR A 21 -2.39 -0.62 -9.96
CA THR A 21 -2.71 -1.08 -8.60
C THR A 21 -3.83 -0.29 -7.92
N GLY A 22 -4.44 0.69 -8.59
CA GLY A 22 -5.49 1.55 -8.01
C GLY A 22 -6.71 0.76 -7.48
N GLY A 23 -7.11 -0.31 -8.17
CA GLY A 23 -8.24 -1.15 -7.79
C GLY A 23 -8.07 -1.82 -6.41
N ILE A 24 -6.83 -2.07 -5.97
CA ILE A 24 -6.55 -2.66 -4.64
C ILE A 24 -7.15 -1.80 -3.54
N TRP A 25 -7.05 -0.47 -3.67
CA TRP A 25 -7.51 0.49 -2.66
C TRP A 25 -9.03 0.66 -2.70
N GLU A 26 -9.64 0.56 -3.88
CA GLU A 26 -11.11 0.53 -4.03
C GLU A 26 -11.71 -0.72 -3.38
N ASP A 27 -11.06 -1.87 -3.56
CA ASP A 27 -11.45 -3.15 -2.93
C ASP A 27 -11.19 -3.15 -1.42
N ALA A 28 -10.13 -2.50 -0.96
CA ALA A 28 -9.83 -2.34 0.46
C ALA A 28 -10.72 -1.27 1.14
N GLY A 29 -11.41 -0.41 0.39
CA GLY A 29 -12.34 0.58 0.94
C GLY A 29 -11.69 1.82 1.55
N PHE A 30 -10.42 2.09 1.25
CA PHE A 30 -9.72 3.30 1.68
C PHE A 30 -8.60 3.66 0.71
N THR A 31 -8.17 4.93 0.74
CA THR A 31 -7.02 5.41 -0.03
C THR A 31 -5.86 5.67 0.93
N PRO A 32 -4.70 5.00 0.79
CA PRO A 32 -3.54 5.27 1.62
C PRO A 32 -2.85 6.57 1.19
N PRO A 33 -1.92 7.08 2.02
CA PRO A 33 -0.99 8.12 1.61
C PRO A 33 -0.31 7.79 0.26
N GLN A 34 -0.08 8.81 -0.56
CA GLN A 34 0.47 8.67 -1.91
C GLN A 34 1.79 7.88 -1.96
N TYR A 35 2.58 7.94 -0.90
CA TYR A 35 3.82 7.20 -0.73
C TYR A 35 3.59 5.70 -0.91
N TYR A 36 2.57 5.16 -0.24
CA TYR A 36 2.26 3.73 -0.29
C TYR A 36 1.66 3.34 -1.63
N MET A 37 0.82 4.19 -2.24
CA MET A 37 0.30 3.93 -3.58
C MET A 37 1.44 3.80 -4.60
N GLN A 38 2.42 4.69 -4.55
CA GLN A 38 3.55 4.71 -5.48
C GLN A 38 4.54 3.58 -5.21
N LEU A 39 4.75 3.23 -3.94
CA LEU A 39 5.57 2.08 -3.56
C LEU A 39 4.95 0.77 -4.08
N ILE A 40 3.64 0.59 -3.92
CA ILE A 40 2.95 -0.61 -4.41
C ILE A 40 2.99 -0.68 -5.94
N GLU A 41 2.73 0.43 -6.65
CA GLU A 41 2.85 0.46 -8.11
C GLU A 41 4.27 0.09 -8.56
N PHE A 42 5.29 0.63 -7.89
CA PHE A 42 6.68 0.30 -8.17
C PHE A 42 6.95 -1.19 -8.01
N LEU A 43 6.52 -1.78 -6.89
CA LEU A 43 6.73 -3.20 -6.60
C LEU A 43 6.01 -4.08 -7.62
N HIS A 44 4.77 -3.72 -7.98
CA HIS A 44 3.99 -4.39 -9.02
C HIS A 44 4.69 -4.35 -10.38
N PHE A 45 5.13 -3.17 -10.80
CA PHE A 45 5.86 -3.00 -12.05
C PHE A 45 7.18 -3.79 -12.06
N THR A 46 7.90 -3.80 -10.93
CA THR A 46 9.13 -4.58 -10.75
C THR A 46 8.87 -6.07 -10.93
N LEU A 47 7.80 -6.57 -10.30
CA LEU A 47 7.40 -7.98 -10.37
C LEU A 47 7.06 -8.39 -11.81
N LEU A 48 6.25 -7.59 -12.50
CA LEU A 48 5.86 -7.84 -13.90
C LEU A 48 7.05 -7.85 -14.87
N ASN A 49 8.11 -7.10 -14.56
CA ASN A 49 9.29 -6.97 -15.41
C ASN A 49 10.49 -7.78 -14.88
N GLU A 50 10.28 -8.80 -14.05
CA GLU A 50 11.33 -9.70 -13.53
C GLU A 50 12.50 -8.93 -12.87
N GLY A 51 12.19 -7.85 -12.15
CA GLY A 51 13.19 -7.01 -11.49
C GLY A 51 13.84 -5.95 -12.39
N ARG A 52 13.45 -5.86 -13.67
CA ARG A 52 14.04 -4.89 -14.62
C ARG A 52 13.18 -3.64 -14.70
N ILE A 53 13.76 -2.52 -14.30
CA ILE A 53 13.07 -1.23 -14.29
C ILE A 53 13.92 -0.23 -15.05
N PRO A 54 13.36 0.52 -16.01
CA PRO A 54 14.07 1.62 -16.65
C PRO A 54 14.49 2.68 -15.62
N GLU A 55 15.71 3.19 -15.74
CA GLU A 55 16.28 4.14 -14.78
C GLU A 55 15.43 5.43 -14.62
N TYR A 56 14.78 5.88 -15.69
CA TYR A 56 13.92 7.07 -15.65
C TYR A 56 12.72 6.86 -14.71
N TYR A 57 12.15 5.65 -14.67
CA TYR A 57 11.00 5.32 -13.84
C TYR A 57 11.37 5.31 -12.35
N LEU A 58 12.57 4.79 -12.03
CA LEU A 58 13.11 4.84 -10.67
C LEU A 58 13.31 6.29 -10.20
N LYS A 59 13.83 7.16 -11.06
CA LYS A 59 14.03 8.59 -10.75
C LYS A 59 12.71 9.32 -10.48
N GLU A 60 11.67 9.03 -11.27
CA GLU A 60 10.34 9.59 -11.06
C GLU A 60 9.77 9.18 -9.70
N ILE A 61 9.85 7.90 -9.35
CA ILE A 61 9.32 7.38 -8.08
C ILE A 61 10.08 7.94 -6.88
N ILE A 62 11.41 8.01 -6.93
CA ILE A 62 12.21 8.64 -5.87
C ILE A 62 11.81 10.11 -5.69
N GLY A 63 11.57 10.83 -6.80
CA GLY A 63 11.08 12.20 -6.77
C GLY A 63 9.72 12.34 -6.08
N ILE A 64 8.81 11.40 -6.32
CA ILE A 64 7.48 11.39 -5.70
C ILE A 64 7.57 11.01 -4.22
N ILE A 65 8.35 9.98 -3.87
CA ILE A 65 8.56 9.53 -2.48
C ILE A 65 9.08 10.68 -1.61
N ASN A 66 10.07 11.43 -2.10
CA ASN A 66 10.68 12.55 -1.38
C ASN A 66 9.85 13.85 -1.43
N SER A 67 8.68 13.84 -2.06
CA SER A 67 7.83 15.02 -2.15
C SER A 67 7.26 15.40 -0.76
N PRO A 68 7.31 16.67 -0.34
CA PRO A 68 6.70 17.12 0.92
C PRO A 68 5.19 16.89 0.99
N CYS A 69 4.53 16.73 -0.15
CA CYS A 69 3.10 16.46 -0.25
C CYS A 69 2.71 15.04 0.21
N ASN A 70 3.69 14.19 0.52
CA ASN A 70 3.48 12.76 0.75
C ASN A 70 3.09 12.39 2.19
N ASN A 71 2.98 13.37 3.09
CA ASN A 71 2.59 13.20 4.50
C ASN A 71 1.07 13.09 4.69
N GLY A 72 0.36 12.51 3.72
CA GLY A 72 -1.09 12.35 3.75
C GLY A 72 -1.54 11.43 4.90
N LEU A 73 -2.82 11.55 5.26
CA LEU A 73 -3.51 10.59 6.13
C LEU A 73 -4.22 9.54 5.26
N PHE A 74 -4.56 8.40 5.85
CA PHE A 74 -5.47 7.44 5.23
C PHE A 74 -6.86 8.08 5.07
N VAL A 75 -7.44 7.97 3.87
CA VAL A 75 -8.79 8.43 3.59
C VAL A 75 -9.71 7.22 3.56
N ILE A 76 -10.54 7.06 4.59
CA ILE A 76 -11.45 5.92 4.69
C ILE A 76 -12.73 6.21 3.89
N ASN A 77 -12.92 5.50 2.78
CA ASN A 77 -14.03 5.71 1.86
C ASN A 77 -15.23 4.81 2.22
N ASP A 78 -14.97 3.55 2.58
CA ASP A 78 -15.95 2.56 3.02
C ASP A 78 -15.38 1.73 4.18
N LYS A 79 -15.76 2.15 5.40
CA LYS A 79 -15.30 1.54 6.64
C LYS A 79 -15.71 0.07 6.78
N LYS A 80 -16.90 -0.31 6.30
CA LYS A 80 -17.37 -1.71 6.40
C LYS A 80 -16.54 -2.60 5.49
N ARG A 81 -16.26 -2.13 4.27
CA ARG A 81 -15.39 -2.83 3.32
C ARG A 81 -13.97 -2.97 3.88
N MET A 82 -13.39 -1.90 4.41
CA MET A 82 -12.09 -1.94 5.07
C MET A 82 -12.02 -2.96 6.20
N TYR A 83 -13.01 -3.00 7.08
CA TYR A 83 -13.03 -3.98 8.17
C TYR A 83 -13.22 -5.42 7.69
N SER A 84 -14.03 -5.63 6.65
CA SER A 84 -14.16 -6.95 6.02
C SER A 84 -12.83 -7.41 5.41
N PHE A 85 -12.12 -6.51 4.75
CA PHE A 85 -10.82 -6.78 4.14
C PHE A 85 -9.73 -7.03 5.19
N ALA A 86 -9.68 -6.23 6.26
CA ALA A 86 -8.82 -6.45 7.42
C ALA A 86 -9.01 -7.86 8.01
N LYS A 87 -10.28 -8.28 8.17
CA LYS A 87 -10.60 -9.61 8.70
C LYS A 87 -10.12 -10.73 7.77
N SER A 88 -10.22 -10.59 6.45
CA SER A 88 -9.68 -11.60 5.52
C SER A 88 -8.16 -11.73 5.58
N LEU A 89 -7.47 -10.67 6.00
CA LEU A 89 -6.03 -10.66 6.24
C LEU A 89 -5.64 -11.11 7.66
N GLY A 90 -6.61 -11.47 8.50
CA GLY A 90 -6.35 -11.86 9.89
C GLY A 90 -5.97 -10.71 10.83
N ILE A 91 -6.25 -9.46 10.44
CA ILE A 91 -5.97 -8.27 11.26
C ILE A 91 -7.08 -8.10 12.31
N ASP A 92 -6.69 -7.95 13.58
CA ASP A 92 -7.64 -7.69 14.66
C ASP A 92 -8.17 -6.24 14.59
N VAL A 93 -9.47 -6.13 14.32
CA VAL A 93 -10.20 -4.87 14.23
C VAL A 93 -10.77 -4.42 15.58
N LEU A 94 -10.77 -5.27 16.61
CA LEU A 94 -11.38 -4.95 17.89
C LEU A 94 -10.50 -3.99 18.69
N LYS A 95 -11.01 -2.77 18.90
CA LYS A 95 -10.38 -1.66 19.66
C LYS A 95 -9.21 -0.98 18.97
N THR A 96 -9.06 -1.17 17.66
CA THR A 96 -8.01 -0.55 16.85
C THR A 96 -8.59 0.67 16.12
N GLU A 97 -7.89 1.81 16.16
CA GLU A 97 -8.29 3.00 15.40
C GLU A 97 -8.24 2.72 13.88
N ASP A 98 -9.13 3.36 13.11
CA ASP A 98 -9.27 3.11 11.67
C ASP A 98 -7.94 3.27 10.91
N ASN A 99 -7.14 4.28 11.26
CA ASN A 99 -5.83 4.51 10.65
C ASN A 99 -4.84 3.37 10.92
N HIS A 100 -4.91 2.75 12.10
CA HIS A 100 -4.06 1.60 12.42
C HIS A 100 -4.50 0.35 11.64
N ILE A 101 -5.80 0.16 11.44
CA ILE A 101 -6.33 -0.92 10.60
C ILE A 101 -5.90 -0.71 9.14
N ALA A 102 -6.08 0.50 8.60
CA ALA A 102 -5.66 0.85 7.24
C ALA A 102 -4.14 0.69 7.03
N ALA A 103 -3.34 1.11 8.02
CA ALA A 103 -1.90 0.87 8.02
C ALA A 103 -1.56 -0.62 8.03
N GLY A 104 -2.25 -1.42 8.85
CA GLY A 104 -2.09 -2.88 8.88
C GLY A 104 -2.38 -3.53 7.53
N ILE A 105 -3.51 -3.18 6.90
CA ILE A 105 -3.85 -3.67 5.56
C ILE A 105 -2.76 -3.29 4.55
N THR A 106 -2.31 -2.04 4.56
CA THR A 106 -1.26 -1.54 3.67
C THR A 106 0.03 -2.33 3.84
N TRP A 107 0.39 -2.66 5.08
CA TRP A 107 1.58 -3.46 5.38
C TRP A 107 1.47 -4.90 4.90
N SER A 108 0.29 -5.52 5.04
CA SER A 108 0.03 -6.85 4.48
C SER A 108 0.20 -6.86 2.95
N ILE A 109 -0.35 -5.86 2.25
CA ILE A 109 -0.22 -5.77 0.78
C ILE A 109 1.25 -5.60 0.38
N ILE A 110 2.00 -4.72 1.05
CA ILE A 110 3.45 -4.56 0.79
C ILE A 110 4.20 -5.88 1.03
N SER A 111 3.85 -6.60 2.10
CA SER A 111 4.45 -7.88 2.42
C SER A 111 4.23 -8.91 1.31
N ASP A 112 3.06 -8.93 0.67
CA ASP A 112 2.76 -9.85 -0.43
C ASP A 112 3.65 -9.63 -1.66
N TYR A 113 4.13 -8.40 -1.88
CA TYR A 113 5.08 -8.09 -2.95
C TYR A 113 6.54 -8.43 -2.59
N VAL A 114 6.92 -8.29 -1.31
CA VAL A 114 8.32 -8.41 -0.87
C VAL A 114 8.68 -9.85 -0.46
N LEU A 115 7.74 -10.59 0.11
CA LEU A 115 7.99 -11.96 0.54
C LEU A 115 7.68 -12.93 -0.60
N PRO A 116 8.61 -13.84 -0.96
CA PRO A 116 8.32 -14.87 -1.93
C PRO A 116 7.16 -15.73 -1.43
N ALA A 117 6.21 -16.05 -2.32
CA ALA A 117 4.98 -16.81 -2.05
C ALA A 117 5.17 -18.21 -1.39
N GLY A 118 6.41 -18.60 -1.06
CA GLY A 118 6.77 -19.80 -0.30
C GLY A 118 6.99 -19.59 1.21
N ILE A 119 6.95 -18.36 1.74
CA ILE A 119 6.92 -18.12 3.19
C ILE A 119 5.47 -18.02 3.63
N LEU A 120 4.70 -19.09 3.39
CA LEU A 120 3.48 -19.30 4.15
C LEU A 120 3.88 -19.38 5.62
N SER A 121 3.34 -18.44 6.41
CA SER A 121 3.38 -18.42 7.86
C SER A 121 3.33 -19.83 8.44
N GLY A 122 4.49 -20.29 8.93
CA GLY A 122 4.67 -21.60 9.55
C GLY A 122 3.88 -21.68 10.85
N THR A 123 2.58 -21.93 10.73
CA THR A 123 1.73 -22.51 11.78
C THR A 123 1.02 -23.76 11.26
N GLU A 124 1.66 -24.51 10.37
CA GLU A 124 1.36 -25.93 10.27
C GLU A 124 1.90 -26.61 11.53
N LYS A 125 1.02 -26.79 12.52
CA LYS A 125 1.19 -27.78 13.57
C LYS A 125 1.56 -29.09 12.88
N LYS A 126 2.80 -29.52 13.02
CA LYS A 126 3.19 -30.91 12.77
C LYS A 126 2.34 -31.78 13.70
N ILE A 127 1.29 -32.39 13.14
CA ILE A 127 0.66 -33.55 13.76
C ILE A 127 1.71 -34.64 13.67
N SER A 128 2.32 -34.95 14.80
CA SER A 128 3.17 -36.13 14.96
C SER A 128 2.31 -37.37 14.67
N PRO A 129 2.70 -38.26 13.74
CA PRO A 129 2.08 -39.56 13.72
C PRO A 129 2.69 -40.36 14.88
N ASP A 130 1.86 -40.66 15.87
CA ASP A 130 2.15 -41.70 16.85
C ASP A 130 2.56 -42.98 16.13
N LYS A 131 3.76 -43.49 16.42
CA LYS A 131 4.09 -44.92 16.51
C LYS A 131 5.22 -45.14 17.50
#